data_AF-A0A6L7PET4-F1
#
_entry.id   AF-A0A6L7PET4-F1
#
_cell.length_a   1.000
_cell.length_b   1.000
_cell.length_c   1.000
_cell.angle_alpha   90.00
_cell.angle_beta   90.00
_cell.angle_gamma   90.00
#
_symmetry.space_group_name_H-M   'P 1'
#
loop_
_entity.id
_entity.type
_entity.pdbx_description
1 polymer ?
#
loop_
_entity_poly.entity_id
_entity_poly.type
_entity_poly.pdbx_seq_one_letter_code
_entity_poly.pdbx_strand_id
1 'polypeptide(L)' 'MYVIGTAGHVDHGKSALIEALTGIHPDRLQEERERGLTIELGFAWMTLP' A
#
# COMPACT_ATOMS: atom_id res chain seq x y z
N MET A 1 -0.18 -15.47 13.26
CA MET A 1 0.29 -14.35 12.42
C MET A 1 -0.53 -14.36 11.15
N TYR A 2 -1.20 -13.26 10.82
CA TYR A 2 -1.99 -13.13 9.60
C TYR A 2 -1.26 -12.24 8.61
N VAL A 3 -1.29 -12.61 7.33
CA VAL A 3 -0.75 -11.82 6.22
C VAL A 3 -1.89 -11.62 5.23
N ILE A 4 -2.18 -10.37 4.88
CA ILE A 4 -3.24 -10.00 3.96
C ILE A 4 -2.59 -9.38 2.72
N GLY A 5 -2.87 -9.95 1.55
CA GLY A 5 -2.46 -9.37 0.26
C GLY A 5 -3.61 -8.57 -0.35
N THR A 6 -3.36 -7.30 -0.68
CA THR A 6 -4.32 -6.48 -1.44
C THR A 6 -4.05 -6.61 -2.94
N ALA A 7 -5.06 -6.97 -3.72
CA ALA A 7 -4.98 -7.05 -5.18
C ALA A 7 -6.12 -6.25 -5.83
N GLY A 8 -5.95 -5.84 -7.09
CA GLY A 8 -6.94 -5.05 -7.82
C GLY A 8 -6.32 -4.24 -8.96
N HIS A 9 -7.16 -3.71 -9.85
CA HIS A 9 -6.75 -2.92 -11.02
C HIS A 9 -5.94 -1.67 -10.64
N VAL A 10 -5.08 -1.18 -11.54
CA VAL A 10 -4.30 0.05 -11.34
C VAL A 10 -5.23 1.22 -10.99
N ASP A 11 -4.79 2.12 -10.11
CA ASP A 11 -5.53 3.30 -9.64
C ASP A 11 -6.87 3.07 -8.93
N HIS A 12 -7.19 1.83 -8.55
CA HIS A 12 -8.37 1.51 -7.72
C HIS A 12 -8.13 1.70 -6.21
N GLY A 13 -7.27 2.64 -5.82
CA GLY A 13 -7.14 3.08 -4.42
C GLY A 13 -6.53 2.07 -3.42
N LYS A 14 -5.83 1.03 -3.89
CA LYS A 14 -5.20 0.04 -2.99
C LYS A 14 -4.22 0.68 -2.01
N SER A 15 -3.34 1.56 -2.49
CA SER A 15 -2.36 2.25 -1.63
C SER A 15 -3.04 3.16 -0.61
N ALA A 16 -4.07 3.90 -1.03
CA ALA A 16 -4.88 4.73 -0.14
C ALA A 16 -5.62 3.92 0.92
N LEU A 17 -6.15 2.74 0.57
CA LEU A 17 -6.79 1.84 1.52
C LEU A 17 -5.80 1.32 2.57
N ILE A 18 -4.61 0.91 2.14
CA ILE A 18 -3.55 0.47 3.07
C ILE A 18 -3.15 1.61 4.01
N GLU A 19 -2.93 2.81 3.49
CA GLU A 19 -2.59 3.97 4.30
C GLU A 19 -3.69 4.32 5.31
N ALA A 20 -4.97 4.28 4.89
CA ALA A 20 -6.10 4.54 5.79
C ALA A 20 -6.22 3.49 6.91
N LEU A 21 -5.89 2.24 6.64
CA LEU A 21 -5.98 1.14 7.62
C LEU A 21 -4.77 1.06 8.57
N THR A 22 -3.58 1.41 8.07
CA THR A 22 -2.32 1.15 8.78
C THR A 22 -1.57 2.42 9.19
N GLY A 23 -1.93 3.57 8.63
CA GLY A 23 -1.15 4.81 8.73
C GLY A 23 0.17 4.80 7.94
N ILE A 24 0.40 3.77 7.12
CA ILE A 24 1.65 3.56 6.37
C ILE A 24 1.34 3.54 4.89
N HIS A 25 1.95 4.47 4.14
CA HIS A 25 1.89 4.44 2.68
C HIS A 25 2.80 3.31 2.14
N PRO A 26 2.30 2.40 1.29
CA PRO A 26 3.05 1.21 0.88
C PRO A 26 4.19 1.51 -0.11
N ASP A 27 4.06 2.56 -0.92
CA ASP A 27 5.10 2.96 -1.90
C ASP A 27 6.35 3.51 -1.19
N ARG A 28 7.51 2.97 -1.58
CA ARG A 28 8.81 3.26 -0.94
C ARG A 28 9.75 4.01 -1.85
N LEU A 29 9.60 3.85 -3.16
CA LEU A 29 10.46 4.49 -4.13
C LEU A 29 9.94 5.91 -4.38
N GLN A 30 10.87 6.85 -4.55
CA GLN A 30 10.52 8.21 -4.94
C GLN A 30 9.81 8.22 -6.30
N GLU A 31 10.25 7.37 -7.24
CA GLU A 31 9.64 7.23 -8.56
C GLU A 31 8.16 6.80 -8.50
N GLU A 32 7.78 5.90 -7.58
CA GLU A 32 6.39 5.46 -7.42
C GLU A 32 5.48 6.65 -7.07
N ARG A 33 5.96 7.52 -6.18
CA ARG A 33 5.22 8.71 -5.73
C ARG A 33 5.15 9.79 -6.81
N GLU A 34 6.26 10.01 -7.52
CA GLU A 34 6.32 10.99 -8.61
C GLU A 34 5.45 10.58 -9.80
N ARG A 35 5.32 9.27 -10.06
CA ARG A 35 4.54 8.73 -11.17
C ARG A 35 3.11 8.34 -10.79
N GLY A 36 2.79 8.29 -9.50
CA GLY A 36 1.49 7.84 -9.00
C GLY A 36 1.19 6.37 -9.29
N LEU A 37 2.23 5.53 -9.37
CA LEU A 37 2.12 4.13 -9.78
C LEU A 37 2.98 3.25 -8.86
N THR A 38 2.40 2.16 -8.36
CA THR A 38 3.16 1.15 -7.60
C THR A 38 3.96 0.28 -8.56
N ILE A 39 5.28 0.25 -8.38
CA ILE A 39 6.23 -0.46 -9.25
C ILE A 39 6.74 -1.72 -8.53
N GLU A 40 6.90 -1.66 -7.20
CA GLU A 40 7.33 -2.77 -6.36
C GLU A 40 6.30 -3.16 -5.30
N LEU A 41 6.49 -4.34 -4.70
CA LEU A 41 5.64 -4.78 -3.60
C LEU A 41 5.87 -3.92 -2.34
N GLY A 42 4.86 -3.12 -2.01
CA GLY A 42 4.72 -2.41 -0.74
C GLY A 42 4.30 -3.34 0.41
N PHE A 43 4.64 -2.94 1.64
CA PHE A 43 4.30 -3.67 2.87
C PHE A 43 3.85 -2.64 3.90
N ALA A 44 2.90 -3.03 4.73
CA ALA A 44 2.36 -2.24 5.82
C ALA A 44 2.04 -3.17 7.00
N TRP A 45 1.97 -2.60 8.20
CA TRP A 45 1.81 -3.33 9.46
C TRP A 45 0.74 -2.62 10.28
N MET A 46 -0.17 -3.39 10.87
CA MET A 46 -1.18 -2.86 11.79
C MET A 46 -1.29 -3.78 13.00
N THR A 47 -1.48 -3.16 14.17
CA THR A 47 -1.84 -3.85 15.40
C THR A 47 -3.33 -3.63 15.62
N LEU A 48 -4.09 -4.72 15.60
CA LEU A 48 -5.49 -4.71 16.01
C LEU A 48 -5.57 -4.65 17.55
N PRO A 49 -6.60 -4.00 18.11
CA PRO A 49 -6.84 -3.99 19.55
C PRO A 49 -7.07 -5.39 20.14
#